data_AF-A0A4S0UN33-F1
#
_entry.id   AF-A0A4S0UN33-F1
#
_cell.length_a   1.000
_cell.length_b   1.000
_cell.length_c   1.000
_cell.angle_alpha   90.00
_cell.angle_beta   90.00
_cell.angle_gamma   90.00
#
_symmetry.space_group_name_H-M   'P 1'
#
loop_
_entity.id
_entity.type
_entity.pdbx_description
1 polymer ?
#
loop_
_entity_poly.entity_id
_entity_poly.type
_entity_poly.pdbx_seq_one_letter_code
_entity_poly.pdbx_strand_id
1 'polypeptide(L)'
;RNRLVYKAADAYCAVFRGTPMLVQIFVIYYGLGQVGLFRSNPVIWWLIGDGLHAAILAVLLNTGAYTAEIFRTAFLSLPRGLIEAAQSCGMSPWIILRRIKFP
;
A
#
# COMPACT_ATOMS: atom_id res chain seq x y z
N ARG A 1 14.80 2.92 -11.88
CA ARG A 1 13.93 1.95 -11.15
C ARG A 1 14.63 1.58 -9.84
N ASN A 2 14.23 2.19 -8.71
CA ASN A 2 14.91 1.96 -7.42
C ASN A 2 14.52 0.58 -6.86
N ARG A 3 15.49 -0.35 -6.79
CA ARG A 3 15.25 -1.73 -6.36
C ARG A 3 14.85 -1.81 -4.88
N LEU A 4 15.34 -0.90 -4.04
CA LEU A 4 15.02 -0.89 -2.61
C LEU A 4 13.54 -0.56 -2.38
N VAL A 5 13.04 0.49 -3.04
CA VAL A 5 11.63 0.90 -2.94
C VAL A 5 10.70 -0.21 -3.43
N TYR A 6 11.05 -0.86 -4.54
CA TYR A 6 10.26 -1.98 -5.07
C TYR A 6 10.19 -3.14 -4.06
N LYS A 7 11.32 -3.55 -3.50
CA LYS A 7 11.35 -4.64 -2.50
C LYS A 7 10.60 -4.28 -1.23
N ALA A 8 10.70 -3.03 -0.76
CA ALA A 8 9.98 -2.58 0.42
C ALA A 8 8.45 -2.60 0.21
N ALA A 9 7.97 -2.12 -0.95
CA ALA A 9 6.55 -2.16 -1.30
C ALA A 9 6.03 -3.59 -1.47
N ASP A 10 6.83 -4.47 -2.07
CA ASP A 10 6.48 -5.88 -2.25
C ASP A 10 6.39 -6.62 -0.92
N ALA A 11 7.36 -6.40 -0.02
CA ALA A 11 7.33 -6.94 1.34
C ALA A 11 6.12 -6.44 2.14
N TYR A 12 5.81 -5.15 2.04
CA TYR A 12 4.59 -4.58 2.63
C TYR A 12 3.34 -5.30 2.12
N CYS A 13 3.17 -5.42 0.80
CA CYS A 13 2.00 -6.07 0.22
C CYS A 13 1.91 -7.55 0.64
N ALA A 14 3.03 -8.25 0.70
CA ALA A 14 3.10 -9.65 1.11
C ALA A 14 2.67 -9.84 2.58
N VAL A 15 3.17 -8.99 3.50
CA VAL A 15 2.85 -9.08 4.92
C VAL A 15 1.37 -8.80 5.17
N PHE A 16 0.84 -7.69 4.64
CA PHE A 16 -0.52 -7.25 4.96
C PHE A 16 -1.61 -8.05 4.21
N ARG A 17 -1.31 -8.64 3.06
CA ARG A 17 -2.25 -9.56 2.38
C ARG A 17 -2.14 -11.00 2.86
N GLY A 18 -0.96 -11.41 3.32
CA GLY A 18 -0.68 -12.78 3.77
C GLY A 18 -1.03 -13.06 5.23
N THR A 19 -1.35 -12.03 6.03
CA THR A 19 -1.72 -12.18 7.44
C THR A 19 -3.22 -11.93 7.66
N PRO A 20 -3.89 -12.68 8.56
CA PRO A 20 -5.29 -12.44 8.87
C PRO A 20 -5.50 -11.03 9.46
N MET A 21 -6.55 -10.32 9.01
CA MET A 21 -6.84 -8.96 9.45
C MET A 21 -7.01 -8.87 10.99
N LEU A 22 -7.63 -9.88 11.59
CA LEU A 22 -7.78 -9.95 13.04
C LEU A 22 -6.41 -9.95 13.76
N VAL A 23 -5.43 -10.70 13.24
CA VAL A 23 -4.07 -10.74 13.79
C VAL A 23 -3.40 -9.36 13.67
N GLN A 24 -3.62 -8.64 12.57
CA GLN A 24 -3.07 -7.29 12.40
C GLN A 24 -3.58 -6.33 13.49
N ILE A 25 -4.88 -6.36 13.77
CA ILE A 25 -5.49 -5.54 14.84
C ILE A 25 -4.88 -5.92 16.21
N PHE A 26 -4.79 -7.23 16.50
CA PHE A 26 -4.20 -7.70 17.76
C PHE A 26 -2.75 -7.26 17.93
N VAL A 27 -1.93 -7.37 16.88
CA VAL A 27 -0.52 -6.97 16.91
C VAL A 27 -0.38 -5.46 17.09
N ILE A 28 -1.20 -4.65 16.43
CA ILE A 28 -1.15 -3.19 16.55
C ILE A 28 -1.59 -2.75 17.95
N TYR A 29 -2.71 -3.25 18.46
CA TYR A 29 -3.26 -2.80 19.73
C TYR A 29 -2.50 -3.40 20.93
N TYR A 30 -2.37 -4.73 21.00
CA TYR A 30 -1.73 -5.41 22.13
C TYR A 30 -0.23 -5.55 21.95
N GLY A 31 0.26 -5.82 20.74
CA GLY A 31 1.71 -6.00 20.50
C GLY A 31 2.49 -4.69 20.69
N LEU A 32 2.13 -3.65 19.94
CA LEU A 32 2.79 -2.35 20.05
C LEU A 32 2.46 -1.64 21.37
N GLY A 33 1.25 -1.84 21.91
CA GLY A 33 0.85 -1.26 23.20
C GLY A 33 1.66 -1.71 24.41
N GLN A 34 2.47 -2.77 24.31
CA GLN A 34 3.36 -3.26 25.38
C GLN A 34 4.73 -2.56 25.40
N VAL A 35 5.11 -1.89 24.30
CA VAL A 35 6.40 -1.22 24.19
C VAL A 35 6.32 0.15 24.88
N GLY A 36 7.08 0.33 25.97
CA GLY A 36 7.06 1.56 26.76
C GLY A 36 7.34 2.84 25.97
N LEU A 37 8.18 2.75 24.92
CA LEU A 37 8.51 3.87 24.03
C LEU A 37 7.29 4.41 23.25
N PHE A 38 6.35 3.53 22.88
CA PHE A 38 5.15 3.94 22.14
C PHE A 38 4.09 4.55 23.06
N ARG A 39 4.05 4.13 24.34
CA ARG A 39 3.19 4.76 25.36
C ARG A 39 3.66 6.16 25.74
N SER A 40 4.98 6.37 25.83
CA SER A 40 5.53 7.68 26.18
C SER A 40 5.36 8.73 25.08
N ASN A 41 5.10 8.31 23.84
CA ASN A 41 4.90 9.24 22.73
C ASN A 41 3.40 9.53 22.54
N PRO A 42 2.93 10.76 22.78
CA PRO A 42 1.50 11.09 22.72
C PRO A 42 0.90 10.94 21.32
N VAL A 43 1.68 11.12 20.25
CA VAL A 43 1.21 10.97 18.86
C VAL A 43 0.97 9.50 18.53
N ILE A 44 1.91 8.64 18.91
CA ILE A 44 1.80 7.19 18.67
C ILE A 44 0.68 6.63 19.54
N TRP A 45 0.63 7.02 20.82
CA TRP A 45 -0.41 6.58 21.74
C TRP A 45 -1.82 7.04 21.30
N TRP A 46 -1.97 8.24 20.72
CA TRP A 46 -3.23 8.64 20.11
C TRP A 46 -3.65 7.69 18.98
N LEU A 47 -2.70 7.16 18.20
CA LEU A 47 -2.97 6.28 17.06
C LEU A 47 -3.25 4.82 17.45
N ILE A 48 -2.60 4.28 18.49
CA ILE A 48 -2.71 2.86 18.86
C ILE A 48 -3.32 2.59 20.25
N GLY A 49 -3.44 3.62 21.09
CA GLY A 49 -3.86 3.48 22.49
C GLY A 49 -5.36 3.23 22.65
N ASP A 50 -6.16 3.57 21.63
CA ASP A 50 -7.57 3.22 21.56
C ASP A 50 -7.81 2.09 20.55
N GLY A 51 -8.72 1.18 20.91
CA GLY A 51 -9.02 -0.01 20.11
C GLY A 51 -9.60 0.33 18.73
N LEU A 52 -10.39 1.41 18.63
CA LEU A 52 -10.97 1.84 17.36
C LEU A 52 -9.91 2.44 16.44
N HIS A 53 -9.00 3.28 16.96
CA HIS A 53 -7.90 3.83 16.16
C HIS A 53 -6.95 2.74 15.66
N ALA A 54 -6.61 1.77 16.51
CA ALA A 54 -5.80 0.62 16.13
C ALA A 54 -6.49 -0.24 15.03
N ALA A 55 -7.82 -0.44 15.15
CA ALA A 55 -8.59 -1.15 14.14
C ALA A 55 -8.62 -0.41 12.79
N ILE A 56 -8.85 0.91 12.81
CA ILE A 56 -8.80 1.75 11.61
C ILE A 56 -7.42 1.66 10.95
N LEU A 57 -6.35 1.75 11.73
CA LEU A 57 -4.99 1.64 11.21
C LEU A 57 -4.75 0.28 10.53
N ALA A 58 -5.13 -0.82 11.18
CA ALA A 58 -5.01 -2.16 10.62
C ALA A 58 -5.76 -2.28 9.27
N VAL A 59 -7.01 -1.81 9.24
CA VAL A 59 -7.86 -1.84 8.04
C VAL A 59 -7.27 -0.99 6.92
N LEU A 60 -6.75 0.20 7.23
CA LEU A 60 -6.09 1.07 6.24
C LEU A 60 -4.85 0.40 5.63
N LEU A 61 -4.00 -0.21 6.45
CA LEU A 61 -2.80 -0.89 5.97
C LEU A 61 -3.17 -2.11 5.11
N ASN A 62 -4.14 -2.91 5.58
CA ASN A 62 -4.66 -4.04 4.83
C ASN A 62 -5.22 -3.61 3.47
N THR A 63 -6.16 -2.67 3.47
CA THR A 63 -6.84 -2.15 2.27
C THR A 63 -5.84 -1.50 1.31
N GLY A 64 -4.86 -0.75 1.83
CA GLY A 64 -3.80 -0.15 1.03
C GLY A 64 -2.96 -1.19 0.30
N ALA A 65 -2.63 -2.31 0.96
CA ALA A 65 -1.89 -3.41 0.33
C ALA A 65 -2.70 -4.12 -0.76
N TYR A 66 -3.98 -4.39 -0.54
CA TYR A 66 -4.85 -4.96 -1.57
C TYR A 66 -5.05 -4.00 -2.74
N THR A 67 -5.28 -2.72 -2.47
CA THR A 67 -5.46 -1.68 -3.50
C THR A 67 -4.20 -1.52 -4.35
N ALA A 68 -3.02 -1.53 -3.75
CA ALA A 68 -1.76 -1.46 -4.49
C ALA A 68 -1.62 -2.61 -5.52
N GLU A 69 -2.08 -3.80 -5.15
CA GLU A 69 -2.02 -5.00 -5.99
C GLU A 69 -3.09 -5.02 -7.08
N ILE A 70 -4.25 -4.44 -6.80
CA ILE A 70 -5.27 -4.15 -7.81
C ILE A 70 -4.68 -3.22 -8.87
N PHE A 71 -4.05 -2.11 -8.47
CA PHE A 71 -3.39 -1.19 -9.40
C PHE A 71 -2.25 -1.85 -10.17
N ARG A 72 -1.39 -2.65 -9.50
CA ARG A 72 -0.31 -3.38 -10.17
C ARG A 72 -0.87 -4.29 -11.26
N THR A 73 -1.92 -5.03 -10.96
CA THR A 73 -2.56 -5.96 -11.91
C THR A 73 -3.22 -5.20 -13.06
N ALA A 74 -3.91 -4.09 -12.76
CA ALA A 74 -4.53 -3.23 -13.78
C ALA A 74 -3.51 -2.65 -14.77
N PHE A 75 -2.34 -2.21 -14.29
CA PHE A 75 -1.28 -1.74 -15.20
C PHE A 75 -0.63 -2.86 -16.01
N LEU A 76 -0.53 -4.06 -15.45
CA LEU A 76 0.04 -5.21 -16.14
C LEU A 76 -0.90 -5.80 -17.19
N SER A 77 -2.22 -5.65 -17.03
CA SER A 77 -3.22 -6.12 -17.99
C SER A 77 -3.34 -5.24 -19.24
N LEU A 78 -2.73 -4.05 -19.26
CA LEU A 78 -2.79 -3.16 -20.41
C LEU A 78 -2.05 -3.75 -21.63
N PRO A 79 -2.69 -3.80 -22.82
CA PRO A 79 -2.04 -4.23 -24.05
C PRO A 79 -0.81 -3.39 -24.35
N ARG A 80 0.35 -4.04 -24.57
CA ARG A 80 1.61 -3.35 -24.90
C ARG A 80 1.48 -2.51 -26.18
N GLY A 81 0.71 -3.00 -27.16
CA GLY A 81 0.47 -2.31 -28.43
C GLY A 81 -0.16 -0.91 -28.27
N LEU A 82 -0.97 -0.66 -27.24
CA LEU A 82 -1.52 0.68 -26.97
C LEU A 82 -0.43 1.67 -26.56
N ILE A 83 0.53 1.19 -25.76
CA ILE A 83 1.65 2.00 -25.27
C ILE A 83 2.62 2.27 -26.43
N GLU A 84 2.91 1.26 -27.25
CA GLU A 84 3.79 1.37 -28.43
C GLU A 84 3.18 2.28 -29.51
N ALA A 85 1.87 2.18 -29.77
CA ALA A 85 1.16 3.07 -30.69
C ALA A 85 1.19 4.53 -30.20
N ALA A 86 0.94 4.76 -28.91
CA ALA A 86 0.99 6.11 -28.34
C ALA A 86 2.39 6.73 -28.40
N GLN A 87 3.44 5.93 -28.16
CA GLN A 87 4.83 6.35 -28.34
C GLN A 87 5.13 6.69 -29.79
N SER A 88 4.63 5.90 -30.74
CA SER A 88 4.79 6.15 -32.19
C SER A 88 4.09 7.42 -32.64
N CYS A 89 2.98 7.79 -32.00
CA CYS A 89 2.29 9.07 -32.21
C CYS A 89 2.95 10.27 -31.49
N GLY A 90 4.12 10.09 -30.89
CA GLY A 90 4.87 11.17 -30.21
C GLY A 90 4.30 11.58 -28.84
N MET A 91 3.46 10.76 -28.21
CA MET A 91 2.95 11.07 -26.87
C MET A 91 4.04 10.99 -25.81
N SER A 92 4.12 12.01 -24.95
CA SER A 92 5.05 11.99 -23.81
C SER A 92 4.61 10.94 -22.75
N PRO A 93 5.54 10.40 -21.94
CA PRO A 93 5.22 9.40 -20.92
C PRO A 93 4.12 9.82 -19.94
N TRP A 94 4.02 11.12 -19.65
CA TRP A 94 2.98 11.69 -18.78
C TRP A 94 1.59 11.66 -19.42
N ILE A 95 1.51 11.95 -20.73
CA ILE A 95 0.26 11.87 -21.49
C ILE A 95 -0.20 10.42 -21.59
N ILE A 96 0.72 9.49 -21.87
CA ILE A 96 0.44 8.06 -21.91
C ILE A 96 -0.06 7.58 -20.54
N LEU A 97 0.57 8.01 -19.44
CA LEU A 97 0.12 7.67 -18.10
C LEU A 97 -1.31 8.15 -17.85
N ARG A 98 -1.59 9.44 -18.06
CA ARG A 98 -2.87 10.07 -17.74
C ARG A 98 -4.03 9.68 -18.67
N ARG A 99 -3.77 9.41 -19.96
CA ARG A 99 -4.84 9.15 -20.94
C ARG A 99 -5.03 7.68 -21.29
N ILE A 100 -4.02 6.84 -21.06
CA ILE A 100 -4.06 5.43 -21.48
C ILE A 100 -3.95 4.51 -20.26
N LYS A 101 -2.99 4.75 -19.36
CA LYS A 101 -2.78 3.85 -18.22
C LYS A 101 -3.74 4.10 -17.05
N PHE A 102 -4.07 5.36 -16.81
CA PHE A 102 -4.79 5.84 -15.63
C PHE A 102 -5.99 6.71 -16.07
N PRO A 103 -6.85 6.24 -17.00
CA PRO A 103 -7.99 7.02 -17.49
C PRO A 103 -8.94 7.42 -16.35
#